data_AF-A0A354HG07-F1
#
_entry.id   AF-A0A354HG07-F1
#
_cell.length_a   1.000
_cell.length_b   1.000
_cell.length_c   1.000
_cell.angle_alpha   90.00
_cell.angle_beta   90.00
_cell.angle_gamma   90.00
#
_symmetry.space_group_name_H-M   'P 1'
#
loop_
_entity.id
_entity.type
_entity.pdbx_description
1 polymer ?
#
loop_
_entity_poly.entity_id
_entity_poly.type
_entity_poly.pdbx_seq_one_letter_code
_entity_poly.pdbx_strand_id
1 'polypeptide(L)'
;MKAYRIIHTAANITAFGLLGAMLIYFLFSYEGLPERIGVHFSAVDGQLDVYSYKIFGFYPFVMGFGLLGIFSLLSLAVKKIKKLGLKITEKGDTVFRCTAVLLLDLIKLLWAVFFSFWTYCIVHQTGMGDGTPLDIFRVFFIILLLSMPVIFSEIQVRYRSEPRQSGNADDAELPEKKRKLFKIQHTAANIIAFGSLGAMLVYFLLSYGGLPERIGIHFGSEGNFDVYSYKVFGFYPFAAGFGLLLIFSLLTIAVKKIKHIGISTDKQGEQLIRMIITEALDGLKLIWAAFFSVWSYCVIRQTGLPMMFVGIITFIFLALFPVTVIEIAVTARGHRTKDNKEKDNDNITGN
;
A
#
# COMPACT_ATOMS: atom_id res chain seq x y z
N MET A 1 2.18 -29.02 3.02
CA MET A 1 3.25 -28.84 2.01
C MET A 1 2.87 -29.32 0.61
N LYS A 2 2.41 -30.57 0.42
CA LYS A 2 2.01 -31.10 -0.90
C LYS A 2 0.88 -30.30 -1.57
N ALA A 3 -0.21 -30.00 -0.84
CA ALA A 3 -1.32 -29.18 -1.33
C ALA A 3 -0.87 -27.78 -1.78
N TYR A 4 -0.05 -27.09 -0.99
CA TYR A 4 0.49 -25.77 -1.35
C TYR A 4 1.34 -25.80 -2.63
N ARG A 5 2.19 -26.83 -2.82
CA ARG A 5 2.95 -26.95 -4.08
C ARG A 5 2.03 -27.10 -5.28
N ILE A 6 0.93 -27.85 -5.13
CA ILE A 6 -0.09 -28.00 -6.18
C ILE A 6 -0.75 -26.64 -6.47
N ILE A 7 -1.17 -25.90 -5.44
CA ILE A 7 -1.80 -24.57 -5.60
C ILE A 7 -0.83 -23.59 -6.30
N HIS A 8 0.42 -23.53 -5.86
CA HIS A 8 1.43 -22.66 -6.46
C HIS A 8 1.70 -22.99 -7.93
N THR A 9 1.83 -24.27 -8.25
CA THR A 9 2.01 -24.72 -9.64
C THR A 9 0.79 -24.39 -10.48
N ALA A 10 -0.43 -24.66 -9.96
CA ALA A 10 -1.67 -24.32 -10.63
C ALA A 10 -1.77 -22.81 -10.90
N ALA A 11 -1.51 -21.96 -9.90
CA ALA A 11 -1.55 -20.51 -10.07
C ALA A 11 -0.56 -20.01 -11.13
N ASN A 12 0.67 -20.54 -11.18
CA ASN A 12 1.62 -20.18 -12.23
C ASN A 12 1.13 -20.64 -13.61
N ILE A 13 0.68 -21.89 -13.75
CA ILE A 13 0.17 -22.42 -15.01
C ILE A 13 -1.02 -21.59 -15.49
N THR A 14 -1.96 -21.27 -14.60
CA THR A 14 -3.13 -20.44 -14.91
C THR A 14 -2.71 -19.03 -15.33
N ALA A 15 -1.82 -18.35 -14.59
CA ALA A 15 -1.40 -16.99 -14.90
C ALA A 15 -0.67 -16.89 -16.24
N PHE A 16 0.33 -17.75 -16.49
CA PHE A 16 1.06 -17.77 -17.75
C PHE A 16 0.20 -18.31 -18.91
N GLY A 17 -0.64 -19.31 -18.64
CA GLY A 17 -1.54 -19.90 -19.62
C GLY A 17 -2.61 -18.92 -20.10
N LEU A 18 -3.20 -18.13 -19.18
CA LEU A 18 -4.19 -17.10 -19.52
C LEU A 18 -3.58 -16.01 -20.42
N LEU A 19 -2.39 -15.51 -20.06
CA LEU A 19 -1.71 -14.50 -20.86
C LEU A 19 -1.23 -15.07 -22.21
N GLY A 20 -0.76 -16.31 -22.23
CA GLY A 20 -0.39 -17.03 -23.46
C GLY A 20 -1.58 -17.28 -24.39
N ALA A 21 -2.73 -17.67 -23.86
CA ALA A 21 -3.96 -17.82 -24.64
C ALA A 21 -4.41 -16.48 -25.25
N MET A 22 -4.31 -15.38 -24.49
CA MET A 22 -4.60 -14.05 -25.01
C MET A 22 -3.60 -13.57 -26.06
N LEU A 23 -2.33 -13.96 -25.97
CA LEU A 23 -1.35 -13.70 -27.02
C LEU A 23 -1.72 -14.42 -28.31
N ILE A 24 -2.07 -15.71 -28.22
CA ILE A 24 -2.53 -16.49 -29.37
C ILE A 24 -3.78 -15.85 -29.98
N TYR A 25 -4.75 -15.44 -29.14
CA TYR A 25 -5.94 -14.73 -29.59
C TYR A 25 -5.61 -13.42 -30.33
N PHE A 26 -4.74 -12.59 -29.75
CA PHE A 26 -4.29 -11.35 -30.39
C PHE A 26 -3.60 -11.60 -31.73
N LEU A 27 -2.76 -12.63 -31.83
CA LEU A 27 -2.09 -13.02 -33.09
C LEU A 27 -3.10 -13.42 -34.17
N PHE A 28 -4.16 -14.15 -33.83
CA PHE A 28 -5.23 -14.48 -34.78
C PHE A 28 -6.04 -13.25 -35.21
N SER A 29 -6.20 -12.28 -34.33
CA SER A 29 -6.90 -11.02 -34.64
C SER A 29 -6.03 -9.99 -35.36
N TYR A 30 -4.70 -10.17 -35.39
CA TYR A 30 -3.72 -9.13 -35.77
C TYR A 30 -3.89 -8.60 -37.20
N GLU A 31 -4.21 -9.46 -38.16
CA GLU A 31 -4.43 -9.04 -39.56
C GLU A 31 -5.75 -8.28 -39.73
N GLY A 32 -6.75 -8.56 -38.89
CA GLY A 32 -8.04 -7.87 -38.92
C GLY A 32 -8.03 -6.51 -38.20
N LEU A 33 -6.96 -6.18 -37.48
CA LEU A 33 -6.84 -4.92 -36.76
C LEU A 33 -6.43 -3.77 -37.71
N PRO A 34 -6.98 -2.56 -37.51
CA PRO A 34 -6.56 -1.38 -38.27
C PRO A 34 -5.07 -1.09 -38.02
N GLU A 35 -4.41 -0.39 -38.95
CA GLU A 35 -2.99 -0.04 -38.78
C GLU A 35 -2.74 0.78 -37.50
N ARG A 36 -3.73 1.60 -37.11
CA ARG A 36 -3.72 2.33 -35.84
C ARG A 36 -4.81 1.81 -34.92
N ILE A 37 -4.41 1.41 -33.72
CA ILE A 37 -5.28 0.89 -32.66
C ILE A 37 -5.09 1.71 -31.40
N GLY A 38 -6.13 1.79 -30.57
CA GLY A 38 -6.00 2.26 -29.20
C GLY A 38 -5.12 1.30 -28.39
N VAL A 39 -4.16 1.83 -27.63
CA VAL A 39 -3.17 1.07 -26.86
C VAL A 39 -3.10 1.44 -25.38
N HIS A 40 -3.52 2.65 -25.02
CA HIS A 40 -3.68 3.10 -23.63
C HIS A 40 -5.11 3.55 -23.36
N PHE A 41 -5.43 3.64 -22.07
CA PHE A 41 -6.70 4.11 -21.57
C PHE A 41 -6.52 5.40 -20.79
N SER A 42 -7.44 6.34 -21.01
CA SER A 42 -7.57 7.54 -20.22
C SER A 42 -7.85 7.17 -18.78
N ALA A 43 -7.12 7.81 -17.88
CA ALA A 43 -7.29 7.62 -16.45
C ALA A 43 -8.62 8.17 -15.93
N VAL A 44 -9.33 8.99 -16.73
CA VAL A 44 -10.55 9.71 -16.34
C VAL A 44 -11.80 8.87 -16.60
N ASP A 45 -11.93 8.35 -17.81
CA ASP A 45 -13.14 7.67 -18.30
C ASP A 45 -12.88 6.22 -18.73
N GLY A 46 -11.63 5.75 -18.63
CA GLY A 46 -11.23 4.42 -19.06
C GLY A 46 -11.36 4.19 -20.56
N GLN A 47 -11.62 5.22 -21.37
CA GLN A 47 -11.71 5.11 -22.82
C GLN A 47 -10.32 5.05 -23.44
N LEU A 48 -10.22 4.55 -24.66
CA LEU A 48 -8.95 4.54 -25.40
C LEU A 48 -8.53 6.00 -25.70
N ASP A 49 -7.35 6.40 -25.22
CA ASP A 49 -6.88 7.79 -25.33
C ASP A 49 -5.59 7.95 -26.15
N VAL A 50 -4.80 6.88 -26.28
CA VAL A 50 -3.61 6.84 -27.12
C VAL A 50 -3.78 5.83 -28.24
N TYR A 51 -3.68 6.30 -29.48
CA TYR A 51 -3.70 5.49 -30.69
C TYR A 51 -2.30 5.38 -31.28
N SER A 52 -1.87 4.17 -31.59
CA SER A 52 -0.54 3.90 -32.16
C SER A 52 -0.58 2.75 -33.16
N TYR A 53 0.54 2.48 -33.82
CA TYR A 53 0.66 1.39 -34.77
C TYR A 53 0.31 0.04 -34.13
N LYS A 54 -0.32 -0.86 -34.88
CA LYS A 54 -0.80 -2.15 -34.35
C LYS A 54 0.26 -3.04 -33.68
N ILE A 55 1.54 -2.82 -33.99
CA ILE A 55 2.68 -3.45 -33.29
C ILE A 55 2.74 -3.09 -31.79
N PHE A 56 2.24 -1.93 -31.38
CA PHE A 56 2.17 -1.54 -29.98
C PHE A 56 1.07 -2.29 -29.21
N GLY A 57 0.18 -3.01 -29.91
CA GLY A 57 -0.74 -3.96 -29.29
C GLY A 57 -0.03 -5.12 -28.58
N PHE A 58 1.27 -5.33 -28.81
CA PHE A 58 2.07 -6.31 -28.09
C PHE A 58 2.48 -5.86 -26.66
N TYR A 59 2.28 -4.58 -26.31
CA TYR A 59 2.71 -4.01 -25.03
C TYR A 59 2.21 -4.75 -23.77
N PRO A 60 0.92 -5.17 -23.68
CA PRO A 60 0.43 -5.93 -22.53
C PRO A 60 1.18 -7.24 -22.30
N PHE A 61 1.70 -7.89 -23.35
CA PHE A 61 2.43 -9.15 -23.23
C PHE A 61 3.85 -8.94 -22.76
N VAL A 62 4.55 -7.93 -23.28
CA VAL A 62 5.91 -7.59 -22.83
C VAL A 62 5.89 -7.24 -21.34
N MET A 63 4.96 -6.36 -20.95
CA MET A 63 4.79 -5.97 -19.55
C MET A 63 4.29 -7.13 -18.69
N GLY A 64 3.29 -7.88 -19.17
CA GLY A 64 2.68 -8.99 -18.46
C GLY A 64 3.66 -10.13 -18.20
N PHE A 65 4.31 -10.69 -19.23
CA PHE A 65 5.28 -11.77 -19.05
C PHE A 65 6.50 -11.32 -18.23
N GLY A 66 6.97 -10.08 -18.42
CA GLY A 66 8.06 -9.51 -17.63
C GLY A 66 7.70 -9.48 -16.13
N LEU A 67 6.53 -8.94 -15.80
CA LEU A 67 6.07 -8.82 -14.42
C LEU A 67 5.78 -10.19 -13.77
N LEU A 68 5.12 -11.10 -14.48
CA LEU A 68 4.89 -12.48 -14.02
C LEU A 68 6.22 -13.23 -13.80
N GLY A 69 7.22 -12.99 -14.66
CA GLY A 69 8.58 -13.50 -14.51
C GLY A 69 9.24 -13.00 -13.23
N ILE A 70 9.19 -11.69 -12.95
CA ILE A 70 9.71 -11.09 -11.71
C ILE A 70 9.06 -11.72 -10.48
N PHE A 71 7.73 -11.83 -10.44
CA PHE A 71 7.04 -12.43 -9.29
C PHE A 71 7.37 -13.92 -9.12
N SER A 72 7.65 -14.64 -10.20
CA SER A 72 8.11 -16.03 -10.15
C SER A 72 9.52 -16.14 -9.56
N LEU A 73 10.43 -15.22 -9.95
CA LEU A 73 11.77 -15.12 -9.36
C LEU A 73 11.72 -14.74 -7.87
N LEU A 74 10.86 -13.80 -7.48
CA LEU A 74 10.64 -13.44 -6.07
C LEU A 74 10.10 -14.63 -5.27
N SER A 75 9.17 -15.40 -5.85
CA SER A 75 8.64 -16.61 -5.23
C SER A 75 9.74 -17.66 -4.99
N LEU A 76 10.68 -17.80 -5.94
CA LEU A 76 11.86 -18.65 -5.78
C LEU A 76 12.83 -18.11 -4.71
N ALA A 77 13.05 -16.80 -4.66
CA ALA A 77 13.89 -16.15 -3.67
C ALA A 77 13.34 -16.38 -2.25
N VAL A 78 12.04 -16.18 -2.02
CA VAL A 78 11.38 -16.43 -0.72
C VAL A 78 11.56 -17.87 -0.27
N LYS A 79 11.49 -18.84 -1.19
CA LYS A 79 11.74 -20.26 -0.88
C LYS A 79 13.20 -20.55 -0.50
N LYS A 80 14.16 -19.82 -1.08
CA LYS A 80 15.60 -20.03 -0.86
C LYS A 80 16.18 -19.33 0.37
N ILE A 81 15.52 -18.30 0.90
CA ILE A 81 15.96 -17.63 2.15
C ILE A 81 15.99 -18.66 3.27
N LYS A 82 17.14 -18.97 3.90
CA LYS A 82 17.24 -20.05 4.90
C LYS A 82 16.67 -19.68 6.27
N LYS A 83 16.78 -18.41 6.70
CA LYS A 83 16.18 -17.87 7.93
C LYS A 83 15.78 -16.43 7.70
N LEU A 84 14.55 -16.07 8.06
CA LEU A 84 14.03 -14.71 7.93
C LEU A 84 14.45 -13.78 9.09
N GLY A 85 15.17 -14.31 10.08
CA GLY A 85 15.57 -13.55 11.28
C GLY A 85 14.40 -13.20 12.21
N LEU A 86 13.21 -13.76 11.95
CA LEU A 86 12.02 -13.58 12.75
C LEU A 86 12.07 -14.53 13.97
N LYS A 87 11.68 -14.05 15.16
CA LYS A 87 11.54 -14.87 16.39
C LYS A 87 10.26 -15.72 16.34
N ILE A 88 10.14 -16.59 15.33
CA ILE A 88 9.02 -17.50 15.10
C ILE A 88 9.53 -18.94 15.05
N THR A 89 8.66 -19.89 15.44
CA THR A 89 8.93 -21.32 15.37
C THR A 89 9.27 -21.73 13.94
N GLU A 90 9.94 -22.86 13.76
CA GLU A 90 10.20 -23.44 12.43
C GLU A 90 8.90 -23.69 11.64
N LYS A 91 7.83 -24.08 12.34
CA LYS A 91 6.48 -24.18 11.78
C LYS A 91 5.96 -22.81 11.32
N GLY A 92 6.16 -21.77 12.12
CA GLY A 92 5.82 -20.38 11.78
C GLY A 92 6.57 -19.85 10.58
N ASP A 93 7.88 -20.12 10.49
CA ASP A 93 8.72 -19.73 9.36
C ASP A 93 8.26 -20.45 8.07
N THR A 94 7.92 -21.73 8.18
CA THR A 94 7.33 -22.50 7.07
C THR A 94 6.00 -21.91 6.61
N VAL A 95 5.10 -21.60 7.55
CA VAL A 95 3.79 -21.00 7.26
C VAL A 95 3.96 -19.61 6.64
N PHE A 96 4.85 -18.78 7.18
CA PHE A 96 5.16 -17.46 6.65
C PHE A 96 5.59 -17.52 5.19
N ARG A 97 6.54 -18.40 4.85
CA ARG A 97 7.00 -18.54 3.46
C ARG A 97 5.90 -19.04 2.54
N CYS A 98 5.09 -20.01 2.98
CA CYS A 98 3.96 -20.49 2.19
C CYS A 98 2.96 -19.35 1.91
N THR A 99 2.64 -18.54 2.91
CA THR A 99 1.77 -17.38 2.78
C THR A 99 2.35 -16.34 1.83
N ALA A 100 3.62 -15.97 2.00
CA ALA A 100 4.28 -14.96 1.18
C ALA A 100 4.31 -15.36 -0.31
N VAL A 101 4.49 -16.66 -0.60
CA VAL A 101 4.42 -17.14 -1.98
C VAL A 101 2.98 -17.23 -2.48
N LEU A 102 2.02 -17.68 -1.68
CA LEU A 102 0.60 -17.67 -2.05
C LEU A 102 0.11 -16.26 -2.39
N LEU A 103 0.61 -15.25 -1.67
CA LEU A 103 0.37 -13.86 -2.03
C LEU A 103 0.90 -13.54 -3.43
N LEU A 104 2.17 -13.85 -3.68
CA LEU A 104 2.78 -13.57 -4.98
C LEU A 104 2.03 -14.29 -6.10
N ASP A 105 1.49 -15.48 -5.83
CA ASP A 105 0.61 -16.22 -6.74
C ASP A 105 -0.70 -15.50 -7.02
N LEU A 106 -1.35 -14.96 -5.99
CA LEU A 106 -2.58 -14.15 -6.15
C LEU A 106 -2.30 -12.84 -6.90
N ILE A 107 -1.20 -12.15 -6.60
CA ILE A 107 -0.78 -10.94 -7.33
C ILE A 107 -0.54 -11.28 -8.82
N LYS A 108 0.14 -12.40 -9.10
CA LYS A 108 0.37 -12.89 -10.47
C LYS A 108 -0.94 -13.14 -11.20
N LEU A 109 -1.85 -13.90 -10.60
CA LEU A 109 -3.16 -14.20 -11.20
C LEU A 109 -3.93 -12.93 -11.50
N LEU A 110 -3.90 -11.97 -10.58
CA LEU A 110 -4.57 -10.70 -10.76
C LEU A 110 -3.99 -9.95 -11.97
N TRP A 111 -2.67 -9.74 -12.01
CA TRP A 111 -2.02 -9.07 -13.14
C TRP A 111 -2.22 -9.79 -14.47
N ALA A 112 -2.22 -11.13 -14.47
CA ALA A 112 -2.54 -11.90 -15.66
C ALA A 112 -3.96 -11.56 -16.18
N VAL A 113 -4.97 -11.54 -15.30
CA VAL A 113 -6.34 -11.15 -15.67
C VAL A 113 -6.38 -9.72 -16.22
N PHE A 114 -5.66 -8.78 -15.60
CA PHE A 114 -5.62 -7.40 -16.09
C PHE A 114 -5.00 -7.27 -17.48
N PHE A 115 -3.83 -7.86 -17.72
CA PHE A 115 -3.20 -7.80 -19.04
C PHE A 115 -3.99 -8.57 -20.11
N SER A 116 -4.66 -9.64 -19.71
CA SER A 116 -5.62 -10.34 -20.58
C SER A 116 -6.82 -9.45 -20.93
N PHE A 117 -7.39 -8.73 -19.97
CA PHE A 117 -8.49 -7.81 -20.22
C PHE A 117 -8.04 -6.59 -21.05
N TRP A 118 -6.84 -6.06 -20.80
CA TRP A 118 -6.23 -5.02 -21.64
C TRP A 118 -6.13 -5.50 -23.09
N THR A 119 -5.61 -6.72 -23.30
CA THR A 119 -5.54 -7.31 -24.64
C THR A 119 -6.91 -7.40 -25.29
N TYR A 120 -7.94 -7.84 -24.56
CA TYR A 120 -9.31 -7.90 -25.06
C TYR A 120 -9.81 -6.52 -25.52
N CYS A 121 -9.63 -5.48 -24.70
CA CYS A 121 -9.99 -4.10 -25.05
C CYS A 121 -9.24 -3.60 -26.29
N ILE A 122 -7.96 -3.94 -26.45
CA ILE A 122 -7.20 -3.63 -27.67
C ILE A 122 -7.77 -4.38 -28.88
N VAL A 123 -8.06 -5.68 -28.77
CA VAL A 123 -8.60 -6.43 -29.92
C VAL A 123 -9.95 -5.89 -30.37
N HIS A 124 -10.82 -5.54 -29.42
CA HIS A 124 -12.17 -5.06 -29.70
C HIS A 124 -12.29 -3.55 -29.86
N GLN A 125 -11.20 -2.80 -29.67
CA GLN A 125 -11.19 -1.33 -29.67
C GLN A 125 -12.24 -0.74 -28.71
N THR A 126 -12.33 -1.30 -27.51
CA THR A 126 -13.24 -0.87 -26.45
C THR A 126 -12.49 -0.28 -25.26
N GLY A 127 -13.11 0.67 -24.55
CA GLY A 127 -12.57 1.20 -23.31
C GLY A 127 -12.60 0.16 -22.17
N MET A 128 -11.76 0.37 -21.15
CA MET A 128 -11.88 -0.28 -19.84
C MET A 128 -12.98 0.36 -18.96
N GLY A 129 -13.57 1.47 -19.41
CA GLY A 129 -14.47 2.36 -18.67
C GLY A 129 -15.85 1.80 -18.31
N ASP A 130 -16.30 0.69 -18.88
CA ASP A 130 -17.63 0.10 -18.60
C ASP A 130 -17.72 -0.62 -17.23
N GLY A 131 -16.85 -0.22 -16.28
CA GLY A 131 -17.14 -0.15 -14.85
C GLY A 131 -17.18 -1.45 -14.04
N THR A 132 -16.95 -2.63 -14.64
CA THR A 132 -17.00 -3.88 -13.87
C THR A 132 -15.64 -4.56 -13.69
N PRO A 133 -14.81 -4.82 -14.73
CA PRO A 133 -13.62 -5.65 -14.55
C PRO A 133 -12.46 -4.91 -13.89
N LEU A 134 -12.28 -3.62 -14.22
CA LEU A 134 -11.22 -2.79 -13.63
C LEU A 134 -11.49 -2.49 -12.15
N ASP A 135 -12.75 -2.23 -11.80
CA ASP A 135 -13.15 -1.97 -10.42
C ASP A 135 -13.13 -3.24 -9.56
N ILE A 136 -13.51 -4.39 -10.12
CA ILE A 136 -13.31 -5.70 -9.48
C ILE A 136 -11.80 -5.96 -9.27
N PHE A 137 -10.97 -5.74 -10.29
CA PHE A 137 -9.51 -5.88 -10.17
C PHE A 137 -8.94 -4.99 -9.07
N ARG A 138 -9.37 -3.72 -9.01
CA ARG A 138 -8.96 -2.76 -7.96
C ARG A 138 -9.36 -3.27 -6.58
N VAL A 139 -10.62 -3.68 -6.39
CA VAL A 139 -11.12 -4.19 -5.11
C VAL A 139 -10.34 -5.44 -4.66
N PHE A 140 -10.10 -6.40 -5.57
CA PHE A 140 -9.34 -7.60 -5.23
C PHE A 140 -7.87 -7.31 -4.94
N PHE A 141 -7.22 -6.42 -5.69
CA PHE A 141 -5.85 -5.99 -5.39
C PHE A 141 -5.75 -5.33 -4.02
N ILE A 142 -6.74 -4.49 -3.68
CA ILE A 142 -6.83 -3.79 -2.40
C ILE A 142 -7.03 -4.80 -1.27
N ILE A 143 -8.01 -5.71 -1.36
CA ILE A 143 -8.23 -6.76 -0.34
C ILE A 143 -6.94 -7.56 -0.13
N LEU A 144 -6.24 -7.88 -1.21
CA LEU A 144 -5.00 -8.64 -1.16
C LEU A 144 -3.88 -7.88 -0.43
N LEU A 145 -3.69 -6.59 -0.73
CA LEU A 145 -2.75 -5.72 -0.03
C LEU A 145 -3.10 -5.54 1.45
N LEU A 146 -4.39 -5.37 1.78
CA LEU A 146 -4.87 -5.22 3.15
C LEU A 146 -4.73 -6.50 3.97
N SER A 147 -4.87 -7.66 3.33
CA SER A 147 -4.72 -8.95 4.00
C SER A 147 -3.27 -9.20 4.46
N MET A 148 -2.28 -8.54 3.86
CA MET A 148 -0.87 -8.81 4.13
C MET A 148 -0.44 -8.51 5.56
N PRO A 149 -0.62 -7.29 6.10
CA PRO A 149 -0.24 -7.01 7.48
C PRO A 149 -1.01 -7.87 8.48
N VAL A 150 -2.28 -8.18 8.19
CA VAL A 150 -3.14 -9.01 9.04
C VAL A 150 -2.62 -10.44 9.12
N ILE A 151 -2.35 -11.06 7.98
CA ILE A 151 -1.85 -12.44 7.94
C ILE A 151 -0.44 -12.51 8.53
N PHE A 152 0.43 -11.53 8.25
CA PHE A 152 1.77 -11.50 8.84
C PHE A 152 1.74 -11.32 10.37
N SER A 153 0.87 -10.44 10.88
CA SER A 153 0.69 -10.24 12.32
C SER A 153 0.16 -11.50 13.00
N GLU A 154 -0.82 -12.18 12.40
CA GLU A 154 -1.39 -13.41 12.95
C GLU A 154 -0.38 -14.57 12.97
N ILE A 155 0.47 -14.68 11.94
CA ILE A 155 1.55 -15.67 11.90
C ILE A 155 2.59 -15.41 13.00
N GLN A 156 2.95 -14.14 13.23
CA GLN A 156 3.87 -13.77 14.31
C GLN A 156 3.30 -14.07 15.70
N VAL A 157 1.98 -13.90 15.91
CA VAL A 157 1.31 -14.21 17.17
C VAL A 157 1.22 -15.72 17.40
N ARG A 158 0.66 -16.46 16.43
CA ARG A 158 0.35 -17.88 16.59
C ARG A 158 1.59 -18.76 16.67
N TYR A 159 2.66 -18.35 16.01
CA TYR A 159 3.85 -19.19 15.86
C TYR A 159 5.09 -18.61 16.53
N ARG A 160 4.94 -17.74 17.53
CA ARG A 160 6.06 -17.21 18.32
C ARG A 160 6.84 -18.37 18.98
N SER A 161 8.16 -18.35 18.90
CA SER A 161 9.00 -19.52 19.24
C SER A 161 9.18 -19.84 20.72
N GLU A 162 8.83 -18.98 21.67
CA GLU A 162 8.84 -19.33 23.11
C GLU A 162 8.16 -18.24 23.98
N PRO A 163 7.68 -18.59 25.20
CA PRO A 163 7.25 -17.61 26.19
C PRO A 163 8.48 -16.87 26.75
N ARG A 164 8.36 -15.56 26.96
CA ARG A 164 9.39 -14.77 27.65
C ARG A 164 9.74 -15.40 29.00
N GLN A 165 10.89 -16.06 29.08
CA GLN A 165 11.64 -16.12 30.33
C GLN A 165 12.30 -14.74 30.50
N SER A 166 11.71 -13.93 31.36
CA SER A 166 12.35 -12.72 31.88
C SER A 166 13.63 -13.14 32.61
N GLY A 167 14.81 -12.90 32.05
CA GLY A 167 16.04 -13.25 32.76
C GLY A 167 17.37 -12.81 32.16
N ASN A 168 17.55 -12.81 30.83
CA ASN A 168 18.89 -12.61 30.25
C ASN A 168 19.12 -11.20 29.69
N ALA A 169 20.31 -10.67 29.98
CA ALA A 169 20.78 -9.33 29.63
C ALA A 169 20.83 -9.04 28.12
N ASP A 170 20.85 -10.08 27.27
CA ASP A 170 20.83 -9.95 25.81
C ASP A 170 19.48 -9.48 25.23
N ASP A 171 18.39 -9.57 26.00
CA ASP A 171 17.07 -9.04 25.59
C ASP A 171 16.98 -7.51 25.66
N ALA A 172 18.00 -6.82 26.21
CA ALA A 172 18.08 -5.36 26.22
C ALA A 172 18.65 -4.75 24.91
N GLU A 173 19.41 -5.52 24.13
CA GLU A 173 20.14 -5.03 22.95
C GLU A 173 19.25 -4.91 21.70
N LEU A 174 18.34 -5.86 21.49
CA LEU A 174 17.35 -5.83 20.39
C LEU A 174 16.35 -4.65 20.48
N PRO A 175 15.84 -4.27 21.68
CA PRO A 175 15.07 -3.04 21.88
C PRO A 175 15.81 -1.76 21.48
N GLU A 176 17.11 -1.65 21.78
CA GLU A 176 17.87 -0.44 21.51
C GLU A 176 18.08 -0.23 20.00
N LYS A 177 18.46 -1.29 19.28
CA LYS A 177 18.59 -1.25 17.81
C LYS A 177 17.27 -0.90 17.12
N LYS A 178 16.16 -1.52 17.54
CA LYS A 178 14.82 -1.18 17.03
C LYS A 178 14.45 0.28 17.32
N ARG A 179 14.74 0.76 18.53
CA ARG A 179 14.48 2.16 18.93
C ARG A 179 15.30 3.15 18.11
N LYS A 180 16.56 2.83 17.80
CA LYS A 180 17.41 3.66 16.93
C LYS A 180 16.86 3.71 15.51
N LEU A 181 16.48 2.56 14.95
CA LEU A 181 15.89 2.48 13.61
C LEU A 181 14.58 3.26 13.53
N PHE A 182 13.69 3.08 14.50
CA PHE A 182 12.43 3.82 14.62
C PHE A 182 12.66 5.33 14.69
N LYS A 183 13.64 5.82 15.48
CA LYS A 183 13.99 7.25 15.51
C LYS A 183 14.42 7.78 14.14
N ILE A 184 15.21 7.01 13.41
CA ILE A 184 15.65 7.37 12.05
C ILE A 184 14.45 7.45 11.11
N GLN A 185 13.58 6.43 11.11
CA GLN A 185 12.37 6.40 10.29
C GLN A 185 11.43 7.57 10.61
N HIS A 186 11.16 7.82 11.90
CA HIS A 186 10.35 8.94 12.35
C HIS A 186 10.93 10.30 11.91
N THR A 187 12.26 10.48 12.04
CA THR A 187 12.93 11.71 11.62
C THR A 187 12.84 11.87 10.10
N ALA A 188 13.10 10.80 9.35
CA ALA A 188 12.99 10.80 7.90
C ALA A 188 11.56 11.11 7.43
N ALA A 189 10.53 10.54 8.07
CA ALA A 189 9.14 10.80 7.74
C ALA A 189 8.78 12.28 7.91
N ASN A 190 9.23 12.92 9.00
CA ASN A 190 9.01 14.35 9.20
C ASN A 190 9.78 15.20 8.17
N ILE A 191 11.06 14.89 7.90
CA ILE A 191 11.86 15.62 6.90
C ILE A 191 11.20 15.51 5.52
N ILE A 192 10.77 14.31 5.13
CA ILE A 192 10.12 14.08 3.83
C ILE A 192 8.79 14.81 3.77
N ALA A 193 7.93 14.70 4.79
CA ALA A 193 6.60 15.32 4.78
C ALA A 193 6.65 16.86 4.77
N PHE A 194 7.46 17.46 5.63
CA PHE A 194 7.61 18.92 5.67
C PHE A 194 8.44 19.44 4.48
N GLY A 195 9.47 18.68 4.08
CA GLY A 195 10.34 19.03 2.96
C GLY A 195 9.62 19.01 1.61
N SER A 196 8.77 18.02 1.34
CA SER A 196 8.01 17.95 0.08
C SER A 196 7.02 19.12 -0.03
N LEU A 197 6.25 19.39 1.02
CA LEU A 197 5.30 20.49 1.01
C LEU A 197 6.01 21.86 1.00
N GLY A 198 7.16 21.97 1.70
CA GLY A 198 8.03 23.16 1.66
C GLY A 198 8.60 23.42 0.27
N ALA A 199 9.08 22.39 -0.42
CA ALA A 199 9.55 22.51 -1.79
C ALA A 199 8.42 22.97 -2.74
N MET A 200 7.21 22.42 -2.56
CA MET A 200 6.04 22.86 -3.33
C MET A 200 5.62 24.30 -3.02
N LEU A 201 5.75 24.76 -1.76
CA LEU A 201 5.48 26.14 -1.40
C LEU A 201 6.49 27.08 -2.06
N VAL A 202 7.78 26.75 -2.04
CA VAL A 202 8.81 27.51 -2.76
C VAL A 202 8.49 27.55 -4.25
N TYR A 203 8.11 26.42 -4.86
CA TYR A 203 7.72 26.38 -6.26
C TYR A 203 6.49 27.25 -6.57
N PHE A 204 5.48 27.27 -5.69
CA PHE A 204 4.33 28.17 -5.80
C PHE A 204 4.74 29.63 -5.74
N LEU A 205 5.59 30.02 -4.78
CA LEU A 205 6.08 31.40 -4.63
C LEU A 205 6.84 31.87 -5.88
N LEU A 206 7.69 31.01 -6.45
CA LEU A 206 8.41 31.29 -7.69
C LEU A 206 7.47 31.43 -8.90
N SER A 207 6.36 30.70 -8.90
CA SER A 207 5.37 30.73 -9.98
C SER A 207 4.31 31.83 -9.81
N TYR A 208 4.19 32.41 -8.61
CA TYR A 208 3.07 33.25 -8.21
C TYR A 208 2.86 34.47 -9.11
N GLY A 209 3.95 35.12 -9.53
CA GLY A 209 3.89 36.28 -10.41
C GLY A 209 3.37 35.98 -11.82
N GLY A 210 3.51 34.73 -12.29
CA GLY A 210 3.04 34.29 -13.60
C GLY A 210 1.62 33.70 -13.59
N LEU A 211 1.00 33.54 -12.42
CA LEU A 211 -0.36 33.01 -12.32
C LEU A 211 -1.40 34.08 -12.68
N PRO A 212 -2.50 33.68 -13.36
CA PRO A 212 -3.62 34.59 -13.62
C PRO A 212 -4.27 35.04 -12.30
N GLU A 213 -4.98 36.18 -12.31
CA GLU A 213 -5.63 36.70 -11.10
C GLU A 213 -6.66 35.75 -10.50
N ARG A 214 -7.28 34.91 -11.35
CA ARG A 214 -8.18 33.83 -10.92
C ARG A 214 -7.63 32.47 -11.34
N ILE A 215 -7.60 31.56 -10.39
CA ILE A 215 -7.10 30.19 -10.56
C ILE A 215 -8.10 29.18 -9.98
N GLY A 216 -8.08 27.96 -10.51
CA GLY A 216 -8.76 26.82 -9.89
C GLY A 216 -8.10 26.47 -8.55
N ILE A 217 -8.91 26.24 -7.51
CA ILE A 217 -8.43 25.97 -6.15
C ILE A 217 -9.02 24.71 -5.50
N HIS A 218 -10.16 24.22 -6.00
CA HIS A 218 -10.86 23.03 -5.51
C HIS A 218 -11.27 22.14 -6.69
N PHE A 219 -11.38 20.84 -6.44
CA PHE A 219 -11.69 19.84 -7.45
C PHE A 219 -13.06 19.23 -7.21
N GLY A 220 -13.85 19.12 -8.28
CA GLY A 220 -15.11 18.39 -8.28
C GLY A 220 -14.90 16.87 -8.33
N SER A 221 -16.01 16.12 -8.41
CA SER A 221 -16.01 14.65 -8.41
C SER A 221 -15.24 14.00 -9.56
N GLU A 222 -15.03 14.71 -10.66
CA GLU A 222 -14.30 14.24 -11.84
C GLU A 222 -12.81 14.62 -11.81
N GLY A 223 -12.35 15.30 -10.76
CA GLY A 223 -10.97 15.78 -10.63
C GLY A 223 -10.70 17.08 -11.39
N ASN A 224 -11.66 17.61 -12.14
CA ASN A 224 -11.60 18.95 -12.74
C ASN A 224 -11.83 20.03 -11.68
N PHE A 225 -11.31 21.24 -11.92
CA PHE A 225 -11.60 22.37 -11.03
C PHE A 225 -13.07 22.75 -11.08
N ASP A 226 -13.74 22.77 -9.94
CA ASP A 226 -15.13 23.20 -9.76
C ASP A 226 -15.25 24.58 -9.08
N VAL A 227 -14.19 25.02 -8.39
CA VAL A 227 -14.10 26.35 -7.78
C VAL A 227 -12.89 27.10 -8.30
N TYR A 228 -13.15 28.32 -8.79
CA TYR A 228 -12.15 29.30 -9.16
C TYR A 228 -12.19 30.48 -8.20
N SER A 229 -11.02 30.96 -7.77
CA SER A 229 -10.90 32.08 -6.84
C SER A 229 -9.66 32.91 -7.14
N TYR A 230 -9.47 34.01 -6.41
CA TYR A 230 -8.28 34.84 -6.53
C TYR A 230 -7.01 34.05 -6.24
N LYS A 231 -5.90 34.35 -6.93
CA LYS A 231 -4.64 33.60 -6.82
C LYS A 231 -4.04 33.51 -5.42
N VAL A 232 -4.39 34.44 -4.51
CA VAL A 232 -4.04 34.36 -3.09
C VAL A 232 -4.64 33.12 -2.39
N PHE A 233 -5.79 32.63 -2.85
CA PHE A 233 -6.38 31.40 -2.33
C PHE A 233 -5.62 30.14 -2.77
N GLY A 234 -4.67 30.27 -3.71
CA GLY A 234 -3.69 29.21 -4.01
C GLY A 234 -2.79 28.85 -2.83
N PHE A 235 -2.75 29.66 -1.76
CA PHE A 235 -2.08 29.32 -0.50
C PHE A 235 -2.84 28.27 0.33
N TYR A 236 -4.11 28.01 0.04
CA TYR A 236 -4.97 27.13 0.84
C TYR A 236 -4.43 25.69 1.02
N PRO A 237 -3.95 24.99 -0.04
CA PRO A 237 -3.39 23.64 0.11
C PRO A 237 -2.18 23.59 1.07
N PHE A 238 -1.39 24.67 1.13
CA PHE A 238 -0.25 24.76 2.05
C PHE A 238 -0.70 25.01 3.48
N ALA A 239 -1.66 25.91 3.69
CA ALA A 239 -2.22 26.17 5.02
C ALA A 239 -2.86 24.91 5.61
N ALA A 240 -3.69 24.21 4.81
CA ALA A 240 -4.31 22.95 5.19
C ALA A 240 -3.26 21.85 5.41
N GLY A 241 -2.30 21.71 4.48
CA GLY A 241 -1.24 20.70 4.56
C GLY A 241 -0.34 20.87 5.78
N PHE A 242 0.29 22.04 5.96
CA PHE A 242 1.16 22.29 7.12
C PHE A 242 0.39 22.22 8.44
N GLY A 243 -0.84 22.74 8.48
CA GLY A 243 -1.71 22.64 9.66
C GLY A 243 -1.93 21.17 10.08
N LEU A 244 -2.25 20.30 9.12
CA LEU A 244 -2.48 18.89 9.40
C LEU A 244 -1.20 18.14 9.80
N LEU A 245 -0.06 18.44 9.15
CA LEU A 245 1.24 17.88 9.53
C LEU A 245 1.66 18.29 10.96
N LEU A 246 1.36 19.53 11.36
CA LEU A 246 1.57 20.01 12.72
C LEU A 246 0.69 19.24 13.72
N ILE A 247 -0.60 19.04 13.42
CA ILE A 247 -1.51 18.26 14.27
C ILE A 247 -0.95 16.85 14.51
N PHE A 248 -0.54 16.12 13.47
CA PHE A 248 0.02 14.78 13.67
C PHE A 248 1.35 14.78 14.43
N SER A 249 2.15 15.83 14.26
CA SER A 249 3.39 16.00 15.02
C SER A 249 3.11 16.22 16.52
N LEU A 250 2.10 17.05 16.84
CA LEU A 250 1.63 17.26 18.21
C LEU A 250 1.04 15.98 18.81
N LEU A 251 0.23 15.23 18.06
CA LEU A 251 -0.28 13.93 18.49
C LEU A 251 0.86 12.95 18.78
N THR A 252 1.91 12.93 17.96
CA THR A 252 3.08 12.09 18.21
C THR A 252 3.77 12.45 19.53
N ILE A 253 3.89 13.75 19.82
CA ILE A 253 4.45 14.24 21.10
C ILE A 253 3.54 13.83 22.26
N ALA A 254 2.22 13.96 22.11
CA ALA A 254 1.25 13.55 23.12
C ALA A 254 1.34 12.04 23.42
N VAL A 255 1.39 11.19 22.39
CA VAL A 255 1.57 9.73 22.51
C VAL A 255 2.84 9.38 23.27
N LYS A 256 3.93 10.15 23.12
CA LYS A 256 5.17 9.94 23.88
C LYS A 256 5.05 10.38 25.36
N LYS A 257 4.16 11.32 25.68
CA LYS A 257 4.02 11.92 27.03
C LYS A 257 2.92 11.32 27.90
N ILE A 258 1.91 10.67 27.32
CA ILE A 258 0.83 10.01 28.08
C ILE A 258 1.45 9.05 29.09
N LYS A 259 1.00 9.00 30.34
CA LYS A 259 1.60 8.11 31.36
C LYS A 259 1.24 6.64 31.14
N HIS A 260 -0.01 6.36 30.76
CA HIS A 260 -0.52 5.01 30.51
C HIS A 260 -1.45 4.99 29.29
N ILE A 261 -1.25 4.02 28.39
CA ILE A 261 -2.07 3.86 27.16
C ILE A 261 -3.43 3.19 27.44
N GLY A 262 -3.72 2.85 28.71
CA GLY A 262 -4.99 2.24 29.12
C GLY A 262 -5.12 0.74 28.80
N ILE A 263 -4.09 0.12 28.21
CA ILE A 263 -4.03 -1.32 27.94
C ILE A 263 -3.11 -1.98 28.96
N SER A 264 -3.61 -3.01 29.67
CA SER A 264 -2.82 -3.77 30.65
C SER A 264 -1.72 -4.58 29.96
N THR A 265 -0.55 -3.95 29.84
CA THR A 265 0.67 -4.51 29.22
C THR A 265 1.87 -4.21 30.10
N ASP A 266 2.94 -5.00 29.96
CA ASP A 266 4.21 -4.67 30.58
C ASP A 266 4.83 -3.39 29.96
N LYS A 267 5.82 -2.81 30.65
CA LYS A 267 6.49 -1.56 30.21
C LYS A 267 7.03 -1.65 28.77
N GLN A 268 7.46 -2.84 28.34
CA GLN A 268 8.00 -3.05 27.00
C GLN A 268 6.88 -3.07 25.95
N GLY A 269 5.74 -3.68 26.25
CA GLY A 269 4.55 -3.71 25.39
C GLY A 269 3.97 -2.32 25.22
N GLU A 270 3.92 -1.56 26.31
CA GLU A 270 3.51 -0.17 26.28
C GLU A 270 4.42 0.68 25.38
N GLN A 271 5.74 0.49 25.45
CA GLN A 271 6.67 1.16 24.55
C GLN A 271 6.49 0.78 23.08
N LEU A 272 6.24 -0.51 22.80
CA LEU A 272 5.98 -0.99 21.43
C LEU A 272 4.69 -0.41 20.87
N ILE A 273 3.61 -0.36 21.66
CA ILE A 273 2.34 0.25 21.26
C ILE A 273 2.53 1.74 20.94
N ARG A 274 3.33 2.49 21.71
CA ARG A 274 3.65 3.89 21.39
C ARG A 274 4.39 4.04 20.07
N MET A 275 5.30 3.11 19.76
CA MET A 275 6.01 3.11 18.49
C MET A 275 5.03 2.84 17.34
N ILE A 276 4.16 1.83 17.44
CA ILE A 276 3.14 1.51 16.42
C ILE A 276 2.22 2.72 16.18
N ILE A 277 1.70 3.35 17.25
CA ILE A 277 0.85 4.55 17.11
C ILE A 277 1.63 5.69 16.45
N THR A 278 2.91 5.87 16.79
CA THR A 278 3.75 6.90 16.18
C THR A 278 4.01 6.61 14.70
N GLU A 279 4.30 5.35 14.33
CA GLU A 279 4.48 4.94 12.94
C GLU A 279 3.21 5.16 12.13
N ALA A 280 2.04 4.88 12.70
CA ALA A 280 0.76 5.18 12.06
C ALA A 280 0.58 6.70 11.85
N LEU A 281 0.91 7.53 12.84
CA LEU A 281 0.87 8.99 12.70
C LEU A 281 1.88 9.51 11.67
N ASP A 282 3.06 8.90 11.56
CA ASP A 282 4.05 9.22 10.52
C ASP A 282 3.56 8.80 9.13
N GLY A 283 2.91 7.63 9.02
CA GLY A 283 2.24 7.19 7.81
C GLY A 283 1.16 8.17 7.36
N LEU A 284 0.29 8.61 8.28
CA LEU A 284 -0.71 9.65 8.01
C LEU A 284 -0.06 10.94 7.51
N LYS A 285 1.02 11.40 8.16
CA LYS A 285 1.76 12.58 7.70
C LYS A 285 2.24 12.43 6.26
N LEU A 286 2.85 11.31 5.91
CA LEU A 286 3.36 11.07 4.55
C LEU A 286 2.24 11.03 3.51
N ILE A 287 1.13 10.36 3.83
CA ILE A 287 -0.06 10.30 2.96
C ILE A 287 -0.59 11.71 2.68
N TRP A 288 -0.78 12.50 3.73
CA TRP A 288 -1.31 13.86 3.59
C TRP A 288 -0.30 14.82 2.95
N ALA A 289 0.99 14.69 3.24
CA ALA A 289 2.02 15.47 2.57
C ALA A 289 2.04 15.19 1.06
N ALA A 290 1.92 13.92 0.65
CA ALA A 290 1.81 13.56 -0.76
C ALA A 290 0.55 14.17 -1.38
N PHE A 291 -0.60 14.03 -0.72
CA PHE A 291 -1.88 14.59 -1.17
C PHE A 291 -1.81 16.10 -1.40
N PHE A 292 -1.38 16.86 -0.39
CA PHE A 292 -1.28 18.31 -0.49
C PHE A 292 -0.18 18.78 -1.45
N SER A 293 0.89 18.00 -1.64
CA SER A 293 1.91 18.30 -2.65
C SER A 293 1.34 18.17 -4.07
N VAL A 294 0.58 17.11 -4.35
CA VAL A 294 -0.06 16.92 -5.66
C VAL A 294 -1.17 17.94 -5.88
N TRP A 295 -2.01 18.22 -4.87
CA TRP A 295 -2.99 19.31 -4.95
C TRP A 295 -2.29 20.63 -5.31
N SER A 296 -1.24 20.99 -4.57
CA SER A 296 -0.47 22.21 -4.81
C SER A 296 0.10 22.25 -6.22
N TYR A 297 0.62 21.13 -6.72
CA TYR A 297 1.14 21.02 -8.09
C TYR A 297 0.04 21.30 -9.13
N CYS A 298 -1.13 20.66 -8.96
CA CYS A 298 -2.29 20.86 -9.84
C CYS A 298 -2.76 22.33 -9.82
N VAL A 299 -2.77 22.98 -8.66
CA VAL A 299 -3.09 24.42 -8.53
C VAL A 299 -2.01 25.30 -9.18
N ILE A 300 -0.72 24.99 -9.05
CA ILE A 300 0.33 25.77 -9.73
C ILE A 300 0.21 25.63 -11.26
N ARG A 301 -0.03 24.42 -11.74
CA ARG A 301 -0.07 24.10 -13.17
C ARG A 301 -1.43 24.33 -13.82
N GLN A 302 -2.46 24.61 -13.03
CA GLN A 302 -3.84 24.71 -13.47
C GLN A 302 -4.28 23.45 -14.25
N THR A 303 -3.99 22.28 -13.66
CA THR A 303 -4.40 20.97 -14.19
C THR A 303 -5.33 20.25 -13.22
N GLY A 304 -6.19 19.38 -13.72
CA GLY A 304 -7.06 18.55 -12.88
C GLY A 304 -6.27 17.64 -11.92
N LEU A 305 -6.92 17.26 -10.82
CA LEU A 305 -6.41 16.28 -9.87
C LEU A 305 -6.67 14.87 -10.42
N PRO A 306 -5.65 14.01 -10.55
CA PRO A 306 -5.89 12.65 -11.02
C PRO A 306 -6.76 11.88 -10.02
N MET A 307 -7.98 11.49 -10.43
CA MET A 307 -8.90 10.78 -9.52
C MET A 307 -8.35 9.44 -9.04
N MET A 308 -7.53 8.78 -9.86
CA MET A 308 -6.78 7.59 -9.45
C MET A 308 -5.89 7.85 -8.22
N PHE A 309 -5.25 9.01 -8.16
CA PHE A 309 -4.42 9.39 -7.02
C PHE A 309 -5.26 9.59 -5.74
N VAL A 310 -6.41 10.26 -5.86
CA VAL A 310 -7.36 10.45 -4.74
C VAL A 310 -7.86 9.11 -4.22
N GLY A 311 -8.23 8.20 -5.12
CA GLY A 311 -8.63 6.84 -4.77
C GLY A 311 -7.53 6.14 -3.98
N ILE A 312 -6.31 6.07 -4.51
CA ILE A 312 -5.16 5.42 -3.85
C ILE A 312 -4.92 5.99 -2.45
N ILE A 313 -4.88 7.32 -2.30
CA ILE A 313 -4.68 7.99 -1.01
C ILE A 313 -5.80 7.64 -0.02
N THR A 314 -7.06 7.70 -0.45
CA THR A 314 -8.22 7.37 0.38
C THR A 314 -8.15 5.92 0.85
N PHE A 315 -7.79 5.00 -0.04
CA PHE A 315 -7.66 3.58 0.30
C PHE A 315 -6.48 3.32 1.26
N ILE A 316 -5.31 3.93 1.06
CA ILE A 316 -4.17 3.81 1.99
C ILE A 316 -4.56 4.37 3.37
N PHE A 317 -5.29 5.48 3.42
CA PHE A 317 -5.79 6.04 4.67
C PHE A 317 -6.73 5.07 5.39
N LEU A 318 -7.71 4.51 4.67
CA LEU A 318 -8.64 3.51 5.22
C LEU A 318 -7.94 2.20 5.63
N ALA A 319 -6.86 1.83 4.95
CA ALA A 319 -6.03 0.66 5.24
C ALA A 319 -5.25 0.79 6.55
N LEU A 320 -4.72 1.99 6.80
CA LEU A 320 -3.77 2.22 7.89
C LEU A 320 -4.41 1.99 9.25
N PHE A 321 -5.69 2.36 9.41
CA PHE A 321 -6.43 2.21 10.66
C PHE A 321 -6.58 0.74 11.12
N PRO A 322 -7.18 -0.19 10.35
CA PRO A 322 -7.33 -1.58 10.76
C PRO A 322 -5.98 -2.27 10.97
N VAL A 323 -4.97 -1.98 10.14
CA VAL A 323 -3.62 -2.52 10.30
C VAL A 323 -3.02 -2.09 11.65
N THR A 324 -3.11 -0.80 11.97
CA THR A 324 -2.62 -0.25 13.24
C THR A 324 -3.34 -0.88 14.43
N VAL A 325 -4.67 -1.00 14.38
CA VAL A 325 -5.47 -1.62 15.45
C VAL A 325 -5.07 -3.08 15.67
N ILE A 326 -4.85 -3.83 14.59
CA ILE A 326 -4.43 -5.24 14.66
C ILE A 326 -3.02 -5.34 15.26
N GLU A 327 -2.06 -4.54 14.82
CA GLU A 327 -0.71 -4.53 15.39
C GLU A 327 -0.70 -4.18 16.88
N ILE A 328 -1.54 -3.22 17.30
CA ILE A 328 -1.73 -2.89 18.72
C ILE A 328 -2.31 -4.09 19.47
N ALA A 329 -3.37 -4.73 18.95
CA ALA A 329 -4.00 -5.88 19.58
C ALA A 329 -3.04 -7.08 19.72
N VAL A 330 -2.26 -7.34 18.69
CA VAL A 330 -1.20 -8.37 18.65
C VAL A 330 -0.13 -8.07 19.70
N THR A 331 0.38 -6.84 19.71
CA THR A 331 1.40 -6.41 20.65
C THR A 331 0.88 -6.49 22.08
N ALA A 332 -0.35 -6.03 22.31
CA ALA A 332 -1.01 -6.10 23.61
C ALA A 332 -1.12 -7.53 24.12
N ARG A 333 -1.63 -8.47 23.29
CA ARG A 333 -1.71 -9.90 23.64
C ARG A 333 -0.34 -10.49 23.98
N GLY A 334 0.69 -10.16 23.20
CA GLY A 334 2.06 -10.65 23.42
C GLY A 334 2.74 -10.12 24.68
N HIS A 335 2.20 -9.05 25.29
CA HIS A 335 2.78 -8.32 26.40
C HIS A 335 1.85 -8.18 27.62
N ARG A 336 0.76 -8.95 27.70
CA ARG A 336 -0.14 -8.99 28.88
C ARG A 336 0.62 -9.39 30.15
N THR A 337 0.31 -8.72 31.25
CA THR A 337 0.82 -9.00 32.61
C THR A 337 0.31 -10.33 33.15
N LYS A 338 1.05 -10.96 34.09
CA LYS A 338 0.77 -12.31 34.63
C LYS A 338 -0.63 -12.43 35.26
N ASP A 339 -1.06 -11.44 36.03
CA ASP A 339 -2.39 -11.42 36.69
C ASP A 339 -3.58 -11.54 35.72
N ASN A 340 -3.38 -11.18 34.44
CA ASN A 340 -4.41 -11.31 33.39
C ASN A 340 -4.27 -12.60 32.56
N LYS A 341 -3.13 -13.31 32.65
CA LYS A 341 -2.96 -14.61 31.98
C LYS A 341 -3.59 -15.75 32.77
N GLU A 342 -3.57 -15.68 34.10
CA GLU A 342 -4.26 -16.66 34.96
C GLU A 342 -5.78 -16.58 34.79
N LYS A 343 -6.38 -15.39 34.79
CA LYS A 343 -7.83 -15.21 34.59
C LYS A 343 -8.37 -15.72 33.24
N ASP A 344 -7.59 -15.64 32.17
CA ASP A 344 -8.00 -16.18 30.85
C ASP A 344 -7.81 -17.70 30.77
N ASN A 345 -6.82 -18.26 31.45
CA ASN A 345 -6.63 -19.71 31.51
C ASN A 345 -7.73 -20.37 32.35
N ASP A 346 -8.14 -19.74 33.46
CA ASP A 346 -9.24 -20.24 34.31
C ASP A 346 -10.58 -20.27 33.56
N ASN A 347 -10.81 -19.33 32.64
CA ASN A 347 -11.99 -19.31 31.76
C ASN A 347 -11.96 -20.33 30.63
N ILE A 348 -10.78 -20.87 30.27
CA ILE A 348 -10.63 -21.90 29.22
C ILE A 348 -10.73 -23.31 29.82
N THR A 349 -10.32 -23.49 31.08
CA THR A 349 -10.43 -24.79 31.79
C THR A 349 -11.74 -24.96 32.57
N GLY A 350 -12.57 -23.91 32.65
CA GLY A 350 -13.86 -23.91 33.34
C GLY A 350 -15.07 -24.19 32.43
N ASN A 351 -14.96 -25.13 31.48
CA ASN A 351 -16.09 -25.70 30.73
C ASN A 351 -15.96 -27.22 30.59
#